data_AF-A0A414YEL2-F1
#
_entry.id   AF-A0A414YEL2-F1
#
_cell.length_a   1.000
_cell.length_b   1.000
_cell.length_c   1.000
_cell.angle_alpha   90.00
_cell.angle_beta   90.00
_cell.angle_gamma   90.00
#
_symmetry.space_group_name_H-M   'P 1'
#
loop_
_entity.id
_entity.type
_entity.pdbx_description
1 polymer ?
#
loop_
_entity_poly.entity_id
_entity_poly.type
_entity_poly.pdbx_seq_one_letter_code
_entity_poly.pdbx_strand_id
1 'polypeptide(L)'
;MKQKKHLAIVGSMLLALTACSGGSSELDPTPKPTPAAKVPINISTSIQSRATDLAFEAGDQIGLFVVNHQADGSAATLQTTGNYIDNTKFTYDGTWKAATPTYWKDNSPPADFYIYYPYTSSISNIEAMPWTVNADQSTTEKYKASELLIGKTMDVTPTENAVKIDAKHVLS
;
A
#
# COMPACT_ATOMS: atom_id res chain seq x y z
N MET A 1 -63.00 -15.87 -69.01
CA MET A 1 -64.48 -15.68 -68.95
C MET A 1 -64.94 -15.81 -67.50
N LYS A 2 -65.75 -14.83 -67.05
CA LYS A 2 -66.80 -14.88 -65.98
C LYS A 2 -66.35 -15.33 -64.57
N GLN A 3 -66.12 -14.45 -63.58
CA GLN A 3 -67.05 -13.60 -62.78
C GLN A 3 -68.26 -14.28 -62.14
N LYS A 4 -68.37 -14.11 -60.80
CA LYS A 4 -69.51 -13.61 -59.96
C LYS A 4 -69.02 -13.67 -58.48
N LYS A 5 -68.83 -12.60 -57.68
CA LYS A 5 -69.71 -11.51 -57.16
C LYS A 5 -70.98 -12.10 -56.51
N HIS A 6 -71.26 -11.95 -55.21
CA HIS A 6 -71.76 -10.77 -54.45
C HIS A 6 -71.72 -11.11 -52.92
N LEU A 7 -71.35 -10.28 -51.93
CA LEU A 7 -71.80 -8.95 -51.43
C LEU A 7 -72.72 -9.06 -50.19
N ALA A 8 -72.25 -8.56 -49.02
CA ALA A 8 -72.94 -7.74 -48.00
C ALA A 8 -71.97 -7.52 -46.80
N ILE A 9 -71.41 -6.33 -46.50
CA ILE A 9 -71.99 -5.13 -45.82
C ILE A 9 -72.36 -5.44 -44.36
N VAL A 10 -72.01 -4.72 -43.27
CA VAL A 10 -71.21 -3.52 -42.88
C VAL A 10 -71.09 -3.59 -41.34
N GLY A 11 -70.06 -2.99 -40.72
CA GLY A 11 -70.10 -2.68 -39.28
C GLY A 11 -68.79 -2.15 -38.69
N SER A 12 -68.63 -0.83 -38.69
CA SER A 12 -67.55 -0.06 -38.05
C SER A 12 -67.34 -0.40 -36.56
N MET A 13 -66.07 -0.47 -36.11
CA MET A 13 -65.61 0.37 -35.00
C MET A 13 -64.08 0.47 -34.97
N LEU A 14 -63.59 1.71 -34.99
CA LEU A 14 -62.21 2.06 -34.64
C LEU A 14 -61.92 1.65 -33.20
N LEU A 15 -60.75 1.03 -32.98
CA LEU A 15 -59.90 1.25 -31.82
C LEU A 15 -58.47 0.88 -32.21
N ALA A 16 -57.74 1.87 -32.70
CA ALA A 16 -56.30 1.82 -32.81
C ALA A 16 -55.71 2.18 -31.44
N LEU A 17 -55.11 1.22 -30.75
CA LEU A 17 -53.94 1.47 -29.93
C LEU A 17 -52.91 0.40 -30.26
N THR A 18 -51.86 0.88 -30.90
CA THR A 18 -50.64 0.17 -31.27
C THR A 18 -50.04 -0.52 -30.05
N ALA A 19 -49.96 -1.85 -30.09
CA ALA A 19 -49.08 -2.62 -29.23
C ALA A 19 -47.64 -2.28 -29.62
N CYS A 20 -47.02 -1.35 -28.88
CA CYS A 20 -45.58 -1.12 -28.98
C CYS A 20 -44.87 -2.36 -28.43
N SER A 21 -44.46 -3.23 -29.36
CA SER A 21 -43.30 -4.10 -29.18
C SER A 21 -42.09 -3.19 -28.94
N GLY A 22 -41.77 -3.00 -27.67
CA GLY A 22 -40.58 -2.32 -27.21
C GLY A 22 -40.14 -3.01 -25.93
N GLY A 23 -39.58 -4.21 -26.07
CA GLY A 23 -38.83 -4.87 -25.01
C GLY A 23 -37.55 -4.08 -24.75
N SER A 24 -37.67 -2.94 -24.08
CA SER A 24 -36.55 -2.26 -23.45
C SER A 24 -36.10 -3.15 -22.31
N SER A 25 -35.07 -3.96 -22.60
CA SER A 25 -34.18 -4.46 -21.57
C SER A 25 -33.53 -3.23 -20.97
N GLU A 26 -34.13 -2.69 -19.91
CA GLU A 26 -33.46 -1.80 -18.98
C GLU A 26 -32.30 -2.63 -18.44
N LEU A 27 -31.12 -2.44 -19.04
CA LEU A 27 -29.88 -2.90 -18.44
C LEU A 27 -29.77 -2.11 -17.15
N ASP A 28 -30.21 -2.72 -16.04
CA ASP A 28 -29.86 -2.25 -14.71
C ASP A 28 -28.37 -1.88 -14.74
N PRO A 29 -27.98 -0.68 -14.29
CA PRO A 29 -26.57 -0.35 -14.21
C PRO A 29 -25.94 -1.40 -13.28
N THR A 30 -25.08 -2.25 -13.84
CA THR A 30 -24.26 -3.18 -13.04
C THR A 30 -23.70 -2.39 -11.87
N PRO A 31 -23.94 -2.80 -10.61
CA PRO A 31 -23.46 -2.06 -9.46
C PRO A 31 -21.95 -1.88 -9.63
N LYS A 32 -21.51 -0.61 -9.67
CA LYS A 32 -20.09 -0.27 -9.69
C LYS A 32 -19.45 -0.99 -8.50
N PRO A 33 -18.40 -1.81 -8.69
CA PRO A 33 -17.76 -2.49 -7.58
C PRO A 33 -17.37 -1.44 -6.53
N THR A 34 -17.78 -1.66 -5.29
CA THR A 34 -17.33 -0.85 -4.15
C THR A 34 -15.80 -0.87 -4.17
N PRO A 35 -15.12 0.29 -4.09
CA PRO A 35 -13.67 0.32 -3.98
C PRO A 35 -13.25 -0.56 -2.80
N ALA A 36 -12.27 -1.44 -3.00
CA ALA A 36 -11.71 -2.22 -1.91
C ALA A 36 -11.23 -1.26 -0.79
N ALA A 37 -11.50 -1.62 0.46
CA ALA A 37 -11.00 -0.82 1.58
C ALA A 37 -9.47 -0.81 1.55
N LYS A 38 -8.86 0.37 1.66
CA LYS A 38 -7.40 0.49 1.70
C LYS A 38 -6.87 -0.14 2.98
N VAL A 39 -5.91 -1.04 2.84
CA VAL A 39 -5.23 -1.67 3.98
C VAL A 39 -4.11 -0.73 4.46
N PRO A 40 -4.06 -0.33 5.74
CA PRO A 40 -2.97 0.50 6.26
C PRO A 40 -1.67 -0.32 6.39
N ILE A 41 -0.53 0.35 6.22
CA ILE A 41 0.77 -0.24 6.54
C ILE A 41 1.08 0.06 8.00
N ASN A 42 1.10 -1.01 8.81
CA ASN A 42 1.57 -1.00 10.19
C ASN A 42 2.91 -1.74 10.24
N ILE A 43 3.86 -1.26 11.04
CA ILE A 43 5.15 -1.93 11.25
C ILE A 43 5.42 -2.13 12.74
N SER A 44 6.15 -3.20 13.05
CA SER A 44 6.73 -3.44 14.37
C SER A 44 8.20 -3.79 14.19
N THR A 45 9.03 -3.44 15.17
CA THR A 45 10.47 -3.66 15.08
C THR A 45 10.99 -4.39 16.29
N SER A 46 11.98 -5.25 16.08
CA SER A 46 12.87 -5.73 17.13
C SER A 46 14.32 -5.45 16.75
N ILE A 47 15.16 -5.26 17.75
CA ILE A 47 16.61 -5.18 17.54
C ILE A 47 17.17 -6.57 17.84
N GLN A 48 17.89 -7.15 16.88
CA GLN A 48 18.64 -8.38 17.07
C GLN A 48 19.90 -8.03 17.87
N SER A 49 19.73 -7.91 19.19
CA SER A 49 20.71 -7.30 20.10
C SER A 49 21.43 -8.28 21.02
N ARG A 50 22.51 -7.77 21.63
CA ARG A 50 23.09 -8.30 22.87
C ARG A 50 22.26 -7.82 24.07
N ALA A 51 22.45 -8.44 25.24
CA ALA A 51 21.65 -8.20 26.44
C ALA A 51 21.66 -6.75 26.99
N THR A 52 22.55 -5.89 26.48
CA THR A 52 22.72 -4.49 26.91
C THR A 52 22.12 -3.48 25.96
N ASP A 53 21.62 -3.89 24.79
CA ASP A 53 21.18 -2.91 23.79
C ASP A 53 19.83 -2.31 24.19
N LEU A 54 19.67 -1.02 23.92
CA LEU A 54 18.46 -0.28 24.22
C LEU A 54 17.39 -0.63 23.20
N ALA A 55 16.17 -0.90 23.66
CA ALA A 55 15.01 -0.95 22.79
C ALA A 55 14.74 0.45 22.21
N PHE A 56 13.93 0.52 21.14
CA PHE A 56 13.40 1.80 20.66
C PHE A 56 12.57 2.49 21.75
N GLU A 57 12.71 3.80 21.85
CA GLU A 57 12.08 4.66 22.84
C GLU A 57 11.23 5.74 22.17
N ALA A 58 10.30 6.31 22.93
CA ALA A 58 9.44 7.36 22.41
C ALA A 58 10.27 8.52 21.85
N GLY A 59 10.01 8.91 20.60
CA GLY A 59 10.75 9.94 19.88
C GLY A 59 11.80 9.40 18.91
N ASP A 60 12.17 8.11 18.96
CA ASP A 60 13.05 7.50 17.95
C ASP A 60 12.41 7.57 16.56
N GLN A 61 13.24 7.82 15.56
CA GLN A 61 12.79 8.04 14.18
C GLN A 61 13.53 7.13 13.22
N ILE A 62 12.79 6.44 12.37
CA ILE A 62 13.32 5.62 11.28
C ILE A 62 12.84 6.13 9.93
N GLY A 63 13.60 5.83 8.88
CA GLY A 63 13.09 5.91 7.51
C GLY A 63 12.61 4.55 7.06
N LEU A 64 11.39 4.50 6.51
CA LEU A 64 10.81 3.32 5.88
C LEU A 64 10.89 3.43 4.35
N PHE A 65 11.33 2.35 3.72
CA PHE A 65 11.16 2.09 2.30
C PHE A 65 10.31 0.85 2.08
N VAL A 66 9.45 0.89 1.06
CA VAL A 66 8.63 -0.25 0.64
C VAL A 66 8.78 -0.44 -0.86
N VAL A 67 9.15 -1.65 -1.26
CA VAL A 67 9.40 -2.03 -2.64
C VAL A 67 8.40 -3.11 -3.02
N ASN A 68 7.42 -2.78 -3.86
CA ASN A 68 6.52 -3.80 -4.39
C ASN A 68 7.30 -4.72 -5.35
N HIS A 69 7.02 -6.01 -5.30
CA HIS A 69 7.50 -6.95 -6.29
C HIS A 69 6.94 -6.60 -7.68
N GLN A 70 7.60 -7.11 -8.71
CA GLN A 70 7.18 -6.96 -10.08
C GLN A 70 5.87 -7.69 -10.36
N ALA A 71 5.23 -7.40 -11.49
CA ALA A 71 3.96 -8.04 -11.88
C ALA A 71 4.08 -9.57 -12.08
N ASP A 72 5.28 -10.07 -12.36
CA ASP A 72 5.58 -11.50 -12.46
C ASP A 72 5.92 -12.15 -11.11
N GLY A 73 5.86 -11.39 -10.01
CA GLY A 73 6.16 -11.83 -8.66
C GLY A 73 7.65 -11.83 -8.30
N SER A 74 8.54 -11.37 -9.18
CA SER A 74 9.96 -11.25 -8.86
C SER A 74 10.24 -10.05 -7.94
N ALA A 75 11.23 -10.18 -7.05
CA ALA A 75 11.67 -9.09 -6.20
C ALA A 75 12.22 -7.92 -7.05
N ALA A 76 11.86 -6.70 -6.69
CA ALA A 76 12.41 -5.50 -7.29
C ALA A 76 13.56 -4.94 -6.43
N THR A 77 14.47 -4.20 -7.06
CA THR A 77 15.62 -3.61 -6.37
C THR A 77 15.19 -2.37 -5.61
N LEU A 78 15.60 -2.26 -4.34
CA LEU A 78 15.46 -1.04 -3.56
C LEU A 78 16.24 0.12 -4.20
N GLN A 79 15.59 1.26 -4.36
CA GLN A 79 16.18 2.47 -4.93
C GLN A 79 16.18 3.62 -3.91
N THR A 80 16.91 4.69 -4.21
CA THR A 80 16.85 5.91 -3.40
C THR A 80 15.50 6.63 -3.54
N THR A 81 14.94 6.62 -4.75
CA THR A 81 13.61 7.16 -5.08
C THR A 81 12.94 6.27 -6.12
N GLY A 82 11.61 6.33 -6.24
CA GLY A 82 10.84 5.56 -7.19
C GLY A 82 10.36 4.20 -6.66
N ASN A 83 10.55 3.92 -5.37
CA ASN A 83 9.91 2.78 -4.72
C ASN A 83 8.43 3.08 -4.49
N TYR A 84 7.70 2.12 -3.91
CA TYR A 84 6.31 2.37 -3.52
C TYR A 84 6.22 3.37 -2.37
N ILE A 85 7.13 3.25 -1.40
CA ILE A 85 7.35 4.24 -0.35
C ILE A 85 8.84 4.58 -0.34
N ASP A 86 9.13 5.87 -0.51
CA ASP A 86 10.48 6.43 -0.45
C ASP A 86 10.70 7.13 0.89
N ASN A 87 11.69 6.68 1.66
CA ASN A 87 12.22 7.32 2.88
C ASN A 87 11.16 7.98 3.78
N THR A 88 10.05 7.31 4.05
CA THR A 88 8.99 7.91 4.87
C THR A 88 9.37 7.84 6.33
N LYS A 89 9.36 8.98 7.02
CA LYS A 89 9.64 9.05 8.45
C LYS A 89 8.55 8.36 9.26
N PHE A 90 8.96 7.43 10.13
CA PHE A 90 8.14 6.91 11.21
C PHE A 90 8.75 7.32 12.55
N THR A 91 7.92 7.78 13.48
CA THR A 91 8.30 8.10 14.85
C THR A 91 7.71 7.07 15.80
N TYR A 92 8.50 6.58 16.74
CA TYR A 92 8.03 5.66 17.77
C TYR A 92 7.39 6.42 18.94
N ASP A 93 6.22 5.99 19.39
CA ASP A 93 5.56 6.47 20.61
C ASP A 93 4.98 5.33 21.47
N GLY A 94 5.58 4.13 21.34
CA GLY A 94 5.01 2.85 21.76
C GLY A 94 4.51 2.04 20.56
N THR A 95 4.19 2.72 19.46
CA THR A 95 4.00 2.13 18.12
C THR A 95 4.67 3.03 17.08
N TRP A 96 4.98 2.50 15.89
CA TRP A 96 5.53 3.30 14.80
C TRP A 96 4.44 4.05 14.04
N LYS A 97 4.57 5.37 13.92
CA LYS A 97 3.59 6.22 13.22
C LYS A 97 4.26 7.13 12.20
N ALA A 98 3.71 7.15 11.00
CA ALA A 98 4.02 8.17 10.00
C ALA A 98 3.13 9.41 10.22
N ALA A 99 3.62 10.58 9.79
CA ALA A 99 2.84 11.82 9.84
C ALA A 99 1.58 11.77 8.96
N THR A 100 1.63 11.01 7.87
CA THR A 100 0.50 10.69 7.00
C THR A 100 0.34 9.18 6.96
N PRO A 101 -0.87 8.64 7.18
CA PRO A 101 -1.10 7.20 7.06
C PRO A 101 -0.63 6.68 5.71
N THR A 102 0.15 5.60 5.75
CA THR A 102 0.59 4.88 4.55
C THR A 102 -0.27 3.64 4.37
N TYR A 103 -0.52 3.26 3.14
CA TYR A 103 -1.41 2.16 2.79
C TYR A 103 -0.70 1.23 1.84
N TRP A 104 -1.11 -0.03 1.80
CA TRP A 104 -0.69 -0.97 0.78
C TRP A 104 -1.22 -0.52 -0.59
N LYS A 105 -0.51 -0.91 -1.65
CA LYS A 105 -1.03 -0.74 -3.01
C LYS A 105 -2.21 -1.69 -3.20
N ASP A 106 -3.31 -1.19 -3.76
CA ASP A 106 -4.51 -1.98 -4.01
C ASP A 106 -4.21 -3.16 -4.95
N ASN A 107 -4.67 -4.36 -4.58
CA ASN A 107 -4.42 -5.61 -5.32
C ASN A 107 -2.93 -5.83 -5.67
N SER A 108 -2.03 -5.33 -4.81
CA SER A 108 -0.60 -5.37 -5.08
C SER A 108 -0.01 -6.77 -4.92
N PRO A 109 1.03 -7.11 -5.70
CA PRO A 109 1.92 -8.20 -5.33
C PRO A 109 2.56 -7.95 -3.94
N PRO A 110 3.18 -8.99 -3.34
CA PRO A 110 3.96 -8.84 -2.13
C PRO A 110 4.99 -7.70 -2.22
N ALA A 111 5.43 -7.22 -1.06
CA ALA A 111 6.40 -6.14 -0.97
C ALA A 111 7.51 -6.44 0.03
N ASP A 112 8.67 -5.86 -0.24
CA ASP A 112 9.82 -5.86 0.65
C ASP A 112 9.86 -4.57 1.44
N PHE A 113 10.16 -4.68 2.73
CA PHE A 113 10.22 -3.59 3.69
C PHE A 113 11.65 -3.41 4.15
N TYR A 114 12.12 -2.17 4.15
CA TYR A 114 13.45 -1.80 4.62
C TYR A 114 13.35 -0.62 5.56
N ILE A 115 14.08 -0.69 6.67
CA ILE A 115 14.18 0.42 7.62
C ILE A 115 15.63 0.76 7.89
N TYR A 116 15.86 2.01 8.29
CA TYR A 116 17.11 2.43 8.89
C TYR A 116 16.86 3.41 10.05
N TYR A 117 17.80 3.44 10.98
CA TYR A 117 17.88 4.38 12.10
C TYR A 117 19.29 4.96 12.21
N PRO A 118 19.45 6.25 12.56
CA PRO A 118 18.42 7.26 12.76
C PRO A 118 17.93 7.85 11.44
N TYR A 119 16.68 8.31 11.40
CA TYR A 119 16.10 8.96 10.23
C TYR A 119 16.88 10.20 9.77
N THR A 120 17.01 10.35 8.45
CA THR A 120 17.47 11.59 7.79
C THR A 120 16.46 11.99 6.72
N SER A 121 16.30 13.30 6.48
CA SER A 121 15.31 13.79 5.49
C SER A 121 15.64 13.45 4.04
N SER A 122 16.88 13.08 3.75
CA SER A 122 17.34 12.76 2.40
C SER A 122 18.41 11.68 2.43
N ILE A 123 18.23 10.65 1.60
CA ILE A 123 19.27 9.70 1.24
C ILE A 123 19.71 10.01 -0.19
N SER A 124 21.01 10.12 -0.42
CA SER A 124 21.58 10.35 -1.76
C SER A 124 22.07 9.06 -2.42
N ASN A 125 22.41 8.05 -1.61
CA ASN A 125 22.84 6.74 -2.07
C ASN A 125 22.32 5.67 -1.12
N ILE A 126 21.51 4.74 -1.64
CA ILE A 126 20.90 3.68 -0.84
C ILE A 126 21.91 2.67 -0.28
N GLU A 127 23.05 2.51 -0.95
CA GLU A 127 24.14 1.63 -0.54
C GLU A 127 25.19 2.33 0.34
N ALA A 128 25.08 3.66 0.51
CA ALA A 128 26.06 4.46 1.25
C ALA A 128 25.36 5.60 1.98
N MET A 129 24.62 5.25 3.03
CA MET A 129 23.99 6.25 3.88
C MET A 129 25.06 7.04 4.65
N PRO A 130 25.10 8.38 4.54
CA PRO A 130 26.03 9.20 5.30
C PRO A 130 25.63 9.19 6.78
N TRP A 131 26.53 8.73 7.63
CA TRP A 131 26.35 8.67 9.08
C TRP A 131 27.72 8.73 9.78
N THR A 132 27.74 9.20 11.03
CA THR A 132 28.98 9.42 11.79
C THR A 132 28.85 8.98 13.25
N VAL A 133 29.92 8.42 13.80
CA VAL A 133 30.06 8.15 15.23
C VAL A 133 30.43 9.43 15.97
N ASN A 134 29.72 9.78 17.03
CA ASN A 134 30.16 10.84 17.93
C ASN A 134 31.41 10.41 18.69
N ALA A 135 32.41 11.29 18.75
CA ALA A 135 33.62 11.04 19.55
C ALA A 135 33.31 10.98 21.05
N ASP A 136 32.33 11.76 21.50
CA ASP A 136 31.77 11.71 22.85
C ASP A 136 30.41 11.02 22.82
N GLN A 137 30.31 9.84 23.43
CA GLN A 137 29.08 9.06 23.59
C GLN A 137 28.70 8.90 25.06
N SER A 138 29.11 9.83 25.92
CA SER A 138 28.88 9.74 27.37
C SER A 138 27.41 9.88 27.79
N THR A 139 26.53 10.31 26.90
CA THR A 139 25.08 10.41 27.13
C THR A 139 24.32 9.46 26.22
N THR A 140 23.16 9.00 26.68
CA THR A 140 22.26 8.13 25.88
C THR A 140 21.95 8.74 24.51
N GLU A 141 21.65 10.04 24.45
CA GLU A 141 21.36 10.73 23.19
C GLU A 141 22.56 10.68 22.22
N LYS A 142 23.77 10.96 22.70
CA LYS A 142 24.98 10.94 21.86
C LYS A 142 25.37 9.52 21.44
N TYR A 143 25.16 8.55 22.32
CA TYR A 143 25.33 7.13 22.03
C TYR A 143 24.36 6.68 20.93
N LYS A 144 23.05 6.93 21.08
CA LYS A 144 22.02 6.57 20.09
C LYS A 144 22.21 7.28 18.75
N ALA A 145 22.60 8.55 18.74
CA ALA A 145 22.96 9.25 17.50
C ALA A 145 24.18 8.63 16.79
N SER A 146 24.99 7.86 17.52
CA SER A 146 26.12 7.06 17.02
C SER A 146 25.74 5.60 16.73
N GLU A 147 24.45 5.28 16.71
CA GLU A 147 24.01 3.97 16.25
C GLU A 147 23.56 4.07 14.80
N LEU A 148 23.90 3.05 14.02
CA LEU A 148 23.32 2.83 12.71
C LEU A 148 22.68 1.45 12.73
N LEU A 149 21.35 1.41 12.67
CA LEU A 149 20.59 0.17 12.55
C LEU A 149 19.98 0.08 11.17
N ILE A 150 19.99 -1.13 10.60
CA ILE A 150 19.26 -1.46 9.37
C ILE A 150 18.42 -2.70 9.61
N GLY A 151 17.23 -2.74 9.02
CA GLY A 151 16.34 -3.88 9.11
C GLY A 151 15.63 -4.13 7.80
N LYS A 152 15.26 -5.39 7.55
CA LYS A 152 14.44 -5.74 6.40
C LYS A 152 13.56 -6.95 6.66
N THR A 153 12.43 -6.98 5.98
CA THR A 153 11.56 -8.15 5.84
C THR A 153 11.10 -8.23 4.40
N MET A 154 11.17 -9.41 3.81
CA MET A 154 10.95 -9.63 2.38
C MET A 154 9.63 -10.35 2.14
N ASP A 155 9.08 -10.20 0.94
CA ASP A 155 7.95 -10.99 0.43
C ASP A 155 6.70 -10.95 1.32
N VAL A 156 6.32 -9.73 1.76
CA VAL A 156 5.18 -9.54 2.65
C VAL A 156 3.92 -9.29 1.83
N THR A 157 2.96 -10.19 1.95
CA THR A 157 1.62 -10.00 1.38
C THR A 157 0.85 -8.92 2.15
N PRO A 158 0.01 -8.09 1.49
CA PRO A 158 -0.81 -7.09 2.16
C PRO A 158 -1.57 -7.65 3.37
N THR A 159 -1.46 -6.97 4.51
CA THR A 159 -2.03 -7.42 5.79
C THR A 159 -2.38 -6.23 6.69
N GLU A 160 -3.39 -6.40 7.53
CA GLU A 160 -3.76 -5.45 8.59
C GLU A 160 -2.81 -5.53 9.80
N ASN A 161 -2.16 -6.69 9.99
CA ASN A 161 -1.21 -6.91 11.08
C ASN A 161 0.06 -6.08 10.87
N ALA A 162 0.73 -5.74 11.96
CA ALA A 162 2.03 -5.08 11.88
C ALA A 162 3.06 -5.98 11.20
N VAL A 163 3.71 -5.49 10.15
CA VAL A 163 4.85 -6.14 9.52
C VAL A 163 6.03 -6.09 10.49
N LYS A 164 6.47 -7.25 10.98
CA LYS A 164 7.64 -7.35 11.85
C LYS A 164 8.91 -7.18 11.04
N ILE A 165 9.77 -6.25 11.47
CA ILE A 165 11.05 -5.96 10.83
C ILE A 165 12.15 -6.08 11.89
N ASP A 166 13.06 -7.02 11.67
CA ASP A 166 14.21 -7.21 12.55
C ASP A 166 15.35 -6.29 12.12
N ALA A 167 15.71 -5.35 13.00
CA ALA A 167 16.83 -4.44 12.84
C ALA A 167 18.09 -5.01 13.48
N LYS A 168 19.25 -4.66 12.92
CA LYS A 168 20.58 -5.02 13.45
C LYS A 168 21.50 -3.82 13.41
N HIS A 169 22.44 -3.77 14.34
CA HIS A 169 23.52 -2.78 14.29
C HIS A 169 24.39 -3.05 13.05
N VAL A 170 24.74 -2.00 12.32
CA VAL A 170 25.66 -2.07 11.18
C VAL A 170 27.11 -2.15 11.67
N LEU A 171 27.41 -1.51 12.80
CA LEU A 171 28.70 -1.60 13.46
C LEU A 171 28.68 -2.62 14.58
N SER A 172 29.85 -3.21 14.85
CA SER A 172 30.09 -4.25 15.85
C SER A 172 30.70 -3.72 17.14
#